data_AF-A0A9D4KZ19-F1
#
_entry.id   AF-A0A9D4KZ19-F1
#
_cell.length_a   1.000
_cell.length_b   1.000
_cell.length_c   1.000
_cell.angle_alpha   90.00
_cell.angle_beta   90.00
_cell.angle_gamma   90.00
#
_symmetry.space_group_name_H-M   'P 1'
#
loop_
_entity.id
_entity.type
_entity.pdbx_description
1 polymer ?
#
loop_
_entity_poly.entity_id
_entity_poly.type
_entity_poly.pdbx_seq_one_letter_code
_entity_poly.pdbx_strand_id
1 'polypeptide(L)'
;MEYFDMIQRIEKRFGYQDLPETATIAFNTARQDVEVHLDGWAGRIMTLAAKAFRDLPEDYMYSQAILSFCHGCSHKEAGEVAANANPSTIEAAVDKVKWAVHTHTAVHCRAKRDVRQTTVHESSQGWSVYEVKEEPQSQTGQSKLTRLGACEKRLDTIEKQISQIKNSADTILERRPYCQSRSASQYPNRPSPTLQCFNCKENHYITDCPRRKSDNSKCVQFTE
;
A
#
# COMPACT_ATOMS: atom_id res chain seq x y z
N MET A 1 28.63 -19.78 -43.92
CA MET A 1 27.76 -19.12 -42.93
C MET A 1 26.34 -19.46 -43.33
N GLU A 2 25.65 -20.26 -42.53
CA GLU A 2 24.27 -20.66 -42.79
C GLU A 2 23.33 -19.46 -42.64
N TYR A 3 22.29 -19.39 -43.47
CA TYR A 3 21.29 -18.31 -43.48
C TYR A 3 20.66 -18.09 -42.08
N PHE A 4 20.39 -19.19 -41.37
CA PHE A 4 19.86 -19.16 -40.00
C PHE A 4 20.80 -18.49 -39.00
N ASP A 5 22.11 -18.69 -39.13
CA ASP A 5 23.11 -18.10 -38.22
C ASP A 5 23.24 -16.58 -38.46
N MET A 6 23.02 -16.13 -39.71
CA MET A 6 22.98 -14.71 -40.04
C MET A 6 21.70 -14.04 -39.51
N ILE A 7 20.54 -14.69 -39.64
CA ILE A 7 19.28 -14.20 -39.04
C ILE A 7 19.41 -14.09 -37.53
N GLN A 8 19.88 -15.12 -36.85
CA GLN A 8 20.06 -15.07 -35.39
C GLN A 8 20.99 -13.92 -34.95
N ARG A 9 22.05 -13.63 -35.72
CA ARG A 9 22.94 -12.49 -35.42
C ARG A 9 22.29 -11.14 -35.66
N ILE A 10 21.47 -11.02 -36.71
CA ILE A 10 20.73 -9.78 -37.01
C ILE A 10 19.64 -9.57 -35.96
N GLU A 11 18.87 -10.59 -35.60
CA GLU A 11 17.89 -10.53 -34.52
C GLU A 11 18.57 -10.17 -33.19
N LYS A 12 19.70 -10.80 -32.86
CA LYS A 12 20.49 -10.50 -31.66
C LYS A 12 21.01 -9.06 -31.60
N ARG A 13 21.38 -8.46 -32.75
CA ARG A 13 21.93 -7.10 -32.81
C ARG A 13 20.90 -6.00 -33.00
N PHE A 14 19.81 -6.28 -33.69
CA PHE A 14 18.86 -5.27 -34.18
C PHE A 14 17.40 -5.55 -33.82
N GLY A 15 17.06 -6.79 -33.43
CA GLY A 15 15.70 -7.17 -33.05
C GLY A 15 15.30 -6.77 -31.62
N TYR A 16 16.29 -6.58 -30.74
CA TYR A 16 16.07 -6.26 -29.33
C TYR A 16 16.38 -4.79 -29.05
N GLN A 17 15.37 -3.92 -29.18
CA GLN A 17 15.52 -2.50 -28.83
C GLN A 17 15.71 -2.27 -27.32
N ASP A 18 15.22 -3.19 -26.47
CA ASP A 18 15.33 -3.11 -25.01
C ASP A 18 15.95 -4.40 -24.46
N LEU A 19 16.86 -4.26 -23.49
CA LEU A 19 17.38 -5.41 -22.73
C LEU A 19 16.22 -6.06 -21.94
N PRO A 20 16.17 -7.40 -21.83
CA PRO A 20 15.11 -8.07 -21.08
C PRO A 20 15.02 -7.61 -19.62
N GLU A 21 16.16 -7.21 -19.03
CA GLU A 21 16.23 -6.67 -17.68
C GLU A 21 15.53 -5.31 -17.55
N THR A 22 15.67 -4.41 -18.54
CA THR A 22 14.98 -3.10 -18.51
C THR A 22 13.48 -3.27 -18.69
N ALA A 23 13.04 -4.21 -19.54
CA ALA A 23 11.64 -4.55 -19.70
C ALA A 23 11.02 -5.12 -18.41
N THR A 24 11.77 -5.98 -17.70
CA THR A 24 11.34 -6.55 -16.40
C THR A 24 11.23 -5.47 -15.33
N ILE A 25 12.19 -4.55 -15.26
CA ILE A 25 12.13 -3.40 -14.33
C ILE A 25 10.93 -2.51 -14.65
N ALA A 26 10.71 -2.19 -15.94
CA ALA A 26 9.57 -1.40 -16.38
C ALA A 26 8.24 -2.07 -16.00
N PHE A 27 8.15 -3.40 -16.15
CA PHE A 27 6.98 -4.17 -15.73
C PHE A 27 6.75 -4.10 -14.22
N ASN A 28 7.77 -4.34 -13.40
CA ASN A 28 7.65 -4.35 -11.93
C ASN A 28 7.34 -2.98 -11.33
N THR A 29 7.84 -1.92 -11.96
CA THR A 29 7.64 -0.53 -11.54
C THR A 29 6.37 0.10 -12.10
N ALA A 30 5.71 -0.54 -13.07
CA ALA A 30 4.52 -0.01 -13.69
C ALA A 30 3.40 0.18 -12.66
N ARG A 31 2.75 1.35 -12.70
CA ARG A 31 1.56 1.67 -11.91
C ARG A 31 0.53 2.34 -12.80
N GLN A 32 -0.74 2.16 -12.45
CA GLN A 32 -1.85 2.82 -13.09
C GLN A 32 -1.78 4.33 -12.81
N ASP A 33 -1.86 5.13 -13.87
CA ASP A 33 -2.00 6.58 -13.77
C ASP A 33 -3.45 6.96 -13.45
N VAL A 34 -3.67 8.11 -12.81
CA VAL A 34 -5.00 8.58 -12.39
C VAL A 34 -5.90 8.85 -13.61
N GLU A 35 -5.31 9.24 -14.74
CA GLU A 35 -6.03 9.54 -15.97
C GLU A 35 -6.38 8.29 -16.81
N VAL A 36 -5.69 7.17 -16.59
CA VAL A 36 -5.83 5.98 -17.42
C VAL A 36 -6.92 5.04 -16.88
N HIS A 37 -7.91 4.73 -17.71
CA HIS A 37 -8.94 3.74 -17.40
C HIS A 37 -8.35 2.34 -17.15
N LEU A 38 -9.05 1.55 -16.32
CA LEU A 38 -8.63 0.19 -15.95
C LEU A 38 -8.34 -0.71 -17.16
N ASP A 39 -9.16 -0.60 -18.22
CA ASP A 39 -8.98 -1.39 -19.45
C ASP A 39 -7.70 -1.01 -20.20
N GLY A 40 -7.36 0.30 -20.25
CA GLY A 40 -6.10 0.77 -20.84
C GLY A 40 -4.88 0.38 -20.00
N TRP A 41 -5.03 0.36 -18.68
CA TRP A 41 -4.00 -0.14 -17.76
C TRP A 41 -3.74 -1.63 -17.96
N ALA A 42 -4.78 -2.45 -18.11
CA ALA A 42 -4.66 -3.87 -18.40
C ALA A 42 -3.89 -4.12 -19.71
N GLY A 43 -4.24 -3.41 -20.80
CA GLY A 43 -3.53 -3.51 -22.08
C GLY A 43 -2.05 -3.11 -21.99
N ARG A 44 -1.74 -2.07 -21.20
CA ARG A 44 -0.35 -1.64 -20.95
C ARG A 44 0.44 -2.71 -20.20
N ILE A 45 -0.12 -3.29 -19.14
CA ILE A 45 0.54 -4.35 -18.38
C ILE A 45 0.79 -5.59 -19.24
N MET A 46 -0.17 -6.00 -20.06
CA MET A 46 0.02 -7.11 -21.00
C MET A 46 1.14 -6.85 -21.99
N THR A 47 1.21 -5.62 -22.53
CA THR A 47 2.30 -5.21 -23.43
C THR A 47 3.67 -5.24 -22.73
N LEU A 48 3.73 -4.78 -21.47
CA LEU A 48 4.96 -4.82 -20.68
C LEU A 48 5.36 -6.26 -20.32
N ALA A 49 4.41 -7.11 -19.95
CA ALA A 49 4.63 -8.52 -19.65
C ALA A 49 5.18 -9.26 -20.87
N ALA A 50 4.58 -9.05 -22.05
CA ALA A 50 5.04 -9.64 -23.30
C ALA A 50 6.45 -9.18 -23.72
N LYS A 51 6.89 -8.00 -23.25
CA LYS A 51 8.27 -7.53 -23.45
C LYS A 51 9.23 -8.10 -22.40
N ALA A 52 8.78 -8.22 -21.15
CA ALA A 52 9.59 -8.69 -20.03
C ALA A 52 9.82 -10.21 -20.04
N PHE A 53 8.83 -10.99 -20.46
CA PHE A 53 8.80 -12.45 -20.30
C PHE A 53 8.74 -13.20 -21.64
N ARG A 54 9.52 -12.75 -22.63
CA ARG A 54 9.52 -13.30 -24.00
C ARG A 54 9.94 -14.76 -24.10
N ASP A 55 10.87 -15.16 -23.25
CA ASP A 55 11.48 -16.50 -23.28
C ASP A 55 10.78 -17.48 -22.33
N LEU A 56 9.75 -17.03 -21.62
CA LEU A 56 9.02 -17.80 -20.62
C LEU A 56 7.67 -18.28 -21.17
N PRO A 57 7.09 -19.35 -20.58
CA PRO A 57 5.76 -19.82 -20.97
C PRO A 57 4.70 -18.72 -20.84
N GLU A 58 3.74 -18.71 -21.76
CA GLU A 58 2.67 -17.71 -21.81
C GLU A 58 1.83 -17.73 -20.52
N ASP A 59 1.57 -18.90 -19.95
CA ASP A 59 0.85 -19.07 -18.67
C ASP A 59 1.53 -18.32 -17.51
N TYR A 60 2.86 -18.33 -17.48
CA TYR A 60 3.64 -17.60 -16.48
C TYR A 60 3.50 -16.09 -16.70
N MET A 61 3.62 -15.64 -17.95
CA MET A 61 3.43 -14.24 -18.32
C MET A 61 2.04 -13.73 -17.91
N TYR A 62 0.97 -14.46 -18.23
CA TYR A 62 -0.40 -14.09 -17.84
C TYR A 62 -0.56 -14.02 -16.33
N SER A 63 -0.06 -15.01 -15.60
CA SER A 63 -0.13 -15.03 -14.14
C SER A 63 0.58 -13.82 -13.51
N GLN A 64 1.77 -13.47 -14.02
CA GLN A 64 2.48 -12.26 -13.57
C GLN A 64 1.74 -10.98 -13.95
N ALA A 65 1.21 -10.90 -15.18
CA ALA A 65 0.47 -9.73 -15.66
C ALA A 65 -0.78 -9.48 -14.80
N ILE A 66 -1.54 -10.53 -14.46
CA ILE A 66 -2.72 -10.44 -13.61
C ILE A 66 -2.36 -9.93 -12.21
N LEU A 67 -1.30 -10.48 -11.61
CA LEU A 67 -0.84 -10.06 -10.28
C LEU A 67 -0.36 -8.61 -10.28
N SER A 68 0.44 -8.24 -11.28
CA SER A 68 0.96 -6.88 -11.46
C SER A 68 -0.16 -5.88 -11.75
N PHE A 69 -1.16 -6.26 -12.54
CA PHE A 69 -2.37 -5.47 -12.77
C PHE A 69 -3.05 -5.12 -11.44
N CYS A 70 -3.33 -6.14 -10.62
CA CYS A 70 -4.02 -5.95 -9.34
C CYS A 70 -3.23 -5.08 -8.35
N HIS A 71 -1.92 -5.33 -8.21
CA HIS A 71 -1.07 -4.54 -7.30
C HIS A 71 -0.77 -3.12 -7.81
N GLY A 72 -0.78 -2.94 -9.12
CA GLY A 72 -0.50 -1.67 -9.77
C GLY A 72 -1.72 -0.75 -9.93
N CYS A 73 -2.92 -1.19 -9.53
CA CYS A 73 -4.14 -0.39 -9.59
C CYS A 73 -4.05 0.88 -8.72
N SER A 74 -4.74 1.94 -9.16
CA SER A 74 -4.88 3.20 -8.41
C SER A 74 -5.60 2.98 -7.06
N HIS A 75 -6.65 2.15 -7.07
CA HIS A 75 -7.37 1.74 -5.87
C HIS A 75 -6.72 0.50 -5.25
N LYS A 76 -5.77 0.72 -4.31
CA LYS A 76 -5.01 -0.36 -3.66
C LYS A 76 -5.89 -1.44 -3.02
N GLU A 77 -6.91 -1.04 -2.27
CA GLU A 77 -7.82 -1.98 -1.58
C GLU A 77 -8.63 -2.82 -2.57
N ALA A 78 -9.13 -2.20 -3.65
CA ALA A 78 -9.86 -2.93 -4.69
C ALA A 78 -8.95 -3.91 -5.44
N GLY A 79 -7.69 -3.52 -5.68
CA GLY A 79 -6.66 -4.38 -6.26
C GLY A 79 -6.33 -5.58 -5.39
N GLU A 80 -6.17 -5.40 -4.09
CA GLU A 80 -5.91 -6.49 -3.14
C GLU A 80 -7.07 -7.48 -3.05
N VAL A 81 -8.31 -6.98 -3.00
CA VAL A 81 -9.51 -7.83 -3.02
C VAL A 81 -9.59 -8.64 -4.32
N ALA A 82 -9.28 -8.01 -5.46
CA ALA A 82 -9.27 -8.69 -6.75
C ALA A 82 -8.15 -9.75 -6.84
N ALA A 83 -6.95 -9.45 -6.32
CA ALA A 83 -5.83 -10.39 -6.28
C ALA A 83 -6.17 -11.64 -5.44
N ASN A 84 -6.75 -11.46 -4.26
CA ASN A 84 -7.14 -12.56 -3.38
C ASN A 84 -8.20 -13.49 -3.99
N ALA A 85 -9.00 -12.98 -4.93
CA ALA A 85 -9.98 -13.77 -5.65
C ALA A 85 -9.39 -14.61 -6.79
N ASN A 86 -8.07 -14.59 -7.01
CA ASN A 86 -7.33 -15.42 -7.98
C ASN A 86 -7.98 -15.49 -9.37
N PRO A 87 -8.11 -14.36 -10.10
CA PRO A 87 -8.61 -14.36 -11.47
C PRO A 87 -7.69 -15.16 -12.40
N SER A 88 -8.29 -15.95 -13.30
CA SER A 88 -7.57 -16.74 -14.30
C SER A 88 -7.26 -15.96 -15.57
N THR A 89 -8.01 -14.88 -15.84
CA THR A 89 -7.81 -14.00 -16.99
C THR A 89 -7.71 -12.55 -16.54
N ILE A 90 -7.11 -11.70 -17.38
CA ILE A 90 -6.96 -10.29 -17.05
C ILE A 90 -8.31 -9.55 -17.08
N GLU A 91 -9.23 -9.97 -17.94
CA GLU A 91 -10.60 -9.43 -18.01
C GLU A 91 -11.36 -9.74 -16.71
N ALA A 92 -11.24 -10.97 -16.21
CA ALA A 92 -11.83 -11.34 -14.93
C ALA A 92 -11.23 -10.53 -13.76
N ALA A 93 -9.94 -10.19 -13.84
CA ALA A 93 -9.31 -9.29 -12.87
C ALA A 93 -9.88 -7.87 -12.96
N VAL A 94 -10.05 -7.34 -14.17
CA VAL A 94 -10.64 -6.02 -14.42
C VAL A 94 -12.06 -5.95 -13.84
N ASP A 95 -12.89 -6.95 -14.11
CA ASP A 95 -14.27 -6.99 -13.62
C ASP A 95 -14.33 -7.06 -12.09
N LYS A 96 -13.45 -7.84 -11.47
CA LYS A 96 -13.34 -7.92 -10.00
C LYS A 96 -12.91 -6.58 -9.38
N VAL A 97 -11.95 -5.88 -9.99
CA VAL A 97 -11.55 -4.54 -9.53
C VAL A 97 -12.71 -3.55 -9.70
N LYS A 98 -13.39 -3.55 -10.85
CA LYS A 98 -14.57 -2.69 -11.10
C LYS A 98 -15.65 -2.95 -10.04
N TRP A 99 -15.94 -4.22 -9.76
CA TRP A 99 -16.89 -4.61 -8.72
C TRP A 99 -16.45 -4.14 -7.33
N ALA A 100 -15.19 -4.36 -6.96
CA ALA A 100 -14.66 -3.95 -5.66
C ALA A 100 -14.68 -2.42 -5.45
N VAL A 101 -14.37 -1.64 -6.50
CA VAL A 101 -14.52 -0.18 -6.46
C VAL A 101 -15.99 0.22 -6.27
N HIS A 102 -16.89 -0.43 -7.00
CA HIS A 102 -18.32 -0.17 -6.88
C HIS A 102 -18.88 -0.53 -5.48
N THR A 103 -18.49 -1.67 -4.91
CA THR A 103 -18.93 -2.06 -3.56
C THR A 103 -18.34 -1.14 -2.50
N HIS A 104 -17.05 -0.81 -2.59
CA HIS A 104 -16.40 0.13 -1.68
C HIS A 104 -17.10 1.50 -1.70
N THR A 105 -17.39 2.04 -2.89
CA THR A 105 -18.14 3.30 -3.00
C THR A 105 -19.57 3.19 -2.47
N ALA A 106 -20.28 2.09 -2.71
CA ALA A 106 -21.64 1.88 -2.23
C ALA A 106 -21.75 1.73 -0.70
N VAL A 107 -20.71 1.22 -0.04
CA VAL A 107 -20.64 1.01 1.42
C VAL A 107 -20.11 2.27 2.12
N HIS A 108 -19.01 2.84 1.62
CA HIS A 108 -18.27 3.91 2.31
C HIS A 108 -18.64 5.32 1.84
N CYS A 109 -19.21 5.48 0.64
CA CYS A 109 -19.59 6.79 0.09
C CYS A 109 -21.09 7.04 0.09
N ARG A 110 -21.87 6.38 0.97
CA ARG A 110 -23.23 6.85 1.23
C ARG A 110 -23.16 8.23 1.87
N ALA A 111 -23.54 9.25 1.10
CA ALA A 111 -24.06 10.47 1.70
C ALA A 111 -25.15 10.01 2.68
N LYS A 112 -24.99 10.32 3.97
CA LYS A 112 -25.94 9.95 5.02
C LYS A 112 -27.34 10.27 4.50
N ARG A 113 -28.13 9.23 4.20
CA ARG A 113 -29.55 9.44 3.90
C ARG A 113 -30.12 10.03 5.18
N ASP A 114 -30.68 11.23 5.05
CA ASP A 114 -31.37 11.87 6.16
C ASP A 114 -32.50 10.91 6.57
N VAL A 115 -32.37 10.33 7.75
CA VAL A 115 -33.38 9.41 8.29
C VAL A 115 -34.56 10.27 8.68
N ARG A 116 -35.51 10.44 7.74
CA ARG A 116 -36.77 11.12 8.05
C ARG A 116 -37.57 10.25 9.01
N GLN A 117 -37.74 10.74 10.23
CA GLN A 117 -38.58 10.12 11.24
C GLN A 117 -40.02 10.11 10.73
N THR A 118 -40.56 8.93 10.45
CA THR A 118 -41.97 8.74 10.12
C THR A 118 -42.76 8.62 11.42
N THR A 119 -43.62 9.59 11.70
CA THR A 119 -44.64 9.46 12.73
C THR A 119 -45.75 8.55 12.20
N VAL A 120 -45.95 7.40 12.85
CA VAL A 120 -47.05 6.50 12.55
C VAL A 120 -48.32 7.11 13.16
N HIS A 121 -49.27 7.50 12.31
CA HIS A 121 -50.63 7.79 12.76
C HIS A 121 -51.43 6.48 12.71
N GLU A 122 -51.77 5.97 13.89
CA GLU A 122 -52.58 4.77 14.03
C GLU A 122 -54.05 5.14 13.79
N SER A 123 -54.51 4.93 12.56
CA SER A 123 -55.94 4.98 12.23
C SER A 123 -56.54 3.61 12.45
N SER A 124 -57.51 3.54 13.36
CA SER A 124 -58.25 2.35 13.79
C SER A 124 -59.28 1.88 12.75
N GLN A 125 -58.86 1.71 11.50
CA GLN A 125 -59.56 0.91 10.48
C GLN A 125 -58.54 0.53 9.41
N GLY A 126 -58.49 -0.77 9.10
CA GLY A 126 -57.42 -1.39 8.33
C GLY A 126 -57.09 -0.67 7.02
N TRP A 127 -55.83 -0.80 6.64
CA TRP A 127 -55.16 -0.23 5.45
C TRP A 127 -54.73 1.24 5.61
N SER A 128 -53.46 1.44 5.98
CA SER A 128 -52.79 2.74 5.85
C SER A 128 -52.17 2.86 4.45
N VAL A 129 -52.60 3.86 3.69
CA VAL A 129 -51.94 4.30 2.46
C VAL A 129 -50.97 5.43 2.84
N TYR A 130 -49.69 5.25 2.52
CA TYR A 130 -48.68 6.29 2.75
C TYR A 130 -48.86 7.41 1.72
N GLU A 131 -49.37 8.57 2.14
CA GLU A 131 -49.36 9.77 1.33
C GLU A 131 -47.95 10.38 1.37
N VAL A 132 -47.20 10.22 0.28
CA VAL A 132 -45.94 10.95 0.06
C VAL A 132 -46.30 12.29 -0.55
N LYS A 133 -46.26 13.36 0.26
CA LYS A 133 -46.26 14.73 -0.25
C LYS A 133 -44.90 14.99 -0.91
N GLU A 134 -44.84 14.84 -2.23
CA GLU A 134 -43.73 15.32 -3.04
C GLU A 134 -43.87 16.84 -3.23
N GLU A 135 -43.07 17.60 -2.50
CA GLU A 135 -42.79 18.99 -2.87
C GLU A 135 -41.80 19.00 -4.05
N PRO A 136 -42.04 19.82 -5.09
CA PRO A 136 -41.16 19.86 -6.26
C PRO A 136 -39.80 20.43 -5.88
N GLN A 137 -38.76 19.58 -5.93
CA GLN A 137 -37.37 19.98 -5.80
C GLN A 137 -36.93 20.80 -7.02
N SER A 138 -37.15 22.11 -6.97
CA SER A 138 -36.30 23.04 -7.68
C SER A 138 -35.05 23.33 -6.85
N GLN A 139 -33.90 23.42 -7.54
CA GLN A 139 -32.62 24.03 -7.10
C GLN A 139 -31.50 23.07 -6.66
N THR A 140 -30.91 22.43 -7.67
CA THR A 140 -29.45 22.41 -7.86
C THR A 140 -28.81 23.77 -7.52
N GLY A 141 -27.94 23.83 -6.51
CA GLY A 141 -27.02 24.96 -6.31
C GLY A 141 -26.54 25.23 -4.89
N GLN A 142 -27.37 25.04 -3.85
CA GLN A 142 -27.06 25.59 -2.52
C GLN A 142 -26.36 24.62 -1.55
N SER A 143 -26.43 23.30 -1.78
CA SER A 143 -25.88 22.30 -0.83
C SER A 143 -24.37 22.09 -0.91
N LYS A 144 -23.69 22.61 -1.95
CA LYS A 144 -22.22 22.61 -2.02
C LYS A 144 -21.58 23.64 -1.07
N LEU A 145 -22.21 24.80 -0.83
CA LEU A 145 -21.66 25.83 0.06
C LEU A 145 -21.65 25.38 1.54
N THR A 146 -22.69 24.69 2.01
CA THR A 146 -22.78 24.22 3.39
C THR A 146 -21.86 23.02 3.69
N ARG A 147 -21.61 22.13 2.72
CA ARG A 147 -20.61 21.04 2.88
C ARG A 147 -19.17 21.56 2.88
N LEU A 148 -18.89 22.62 2.11
CA LEU A 148 -17.59 23.31 2.17
C LEU A 148 -17.38 23.97 3.53
N GLY A 149 -18.38 24.68 4.07
CA GLY A 149 -18.27 25.29 5.41
C GLY A 149 -18.10 24.28 6.56
N ALA A 150 -18.66 23.07 6.43
CA ALA A 150 -18.43 21.99 7.41
C ALA A 150 -17.03 21.38 7.30
N CYS A 151 -16.47 21.27 6.09
CA CYS A 151 -15.07 20.87 5.89
C CYS A 151 -14.10 21.96 6.34
N GLU A 152 -14.41 23.24 6.11
CA GLU A 152 -13.61 24.39 6.52
C GLU A 152 -13.50 24.48 8.05
N LYS A 153 -14.60 24.30 8.77
CA LYS A 153 -14.58 24.19 10.25
C LYS A 153 -13.74 23.00 10.75
N ARG A 154 -13.70 21.89 10.00
CA ARG A 154 -12.84 20.74 10.33
C ARG A 154 -11.37 21.06 10.04
N LEU A 155 -11.07 21.79 8.97
CA LEU A 155 -9.72 22.25 8.66
C LEU A 155 -9.22 23.23 9.74
N ASP A 156 -10.04 24.19 10.17
CA ASP A 156 -9.70 25.09 11.29
C ASP A 156 -9.44 24.33 12.59
N THR A 157 -10.20 23.27 12.85
CA THR A 157 -10.02 22.42 14.03
C THR A 157 -8.73 21.63 13.95
N ILE A 158 -8.42 21.08 12.77
CA ILE A 158 -7.17 20.34 12.51
C ILE A 158 -5.97 21.29 12.61
N GLU A 159 -6.06 22.51 12.08
CA GLU A 159 -5.00 23.51 12.15
C GLU A 159 -4.72 23.95 13.59
N LYS A 160 -5.78 24.11 14.39
CA LYS A 160 -5.65 24.35 15.84
C LYS A 160 -5.01 23.17 16.55
N GLN A 161 -5.36 21.93 16.20
CA GLN A 161 -4.72 20.73 16.75
C GLN A 161 -3.25 20.63 16.35
N ILE A 162 -2.90 20.93 15.10
CA ILE A 162 -1.51 20.97 14.63
C ILE A 162 -0.73 22.05 15.37
N SER A 163 -1.32 23.23 15.58
CA SER A 163 -0.70 24.32 16.35
C SER A 163 -0.50 23.93 17.82
N GLN A 164 -1.46 23.24 18.43
CA GLN A 164 -1.31 22.70 19.79
C GLN A 164 -0.22 21.63 19.87
N ILE A 165 -0.16 20.72 18.89
CA ILE A 165 0.89 19.70 18.81
C ILE A 165 2.25 20.36 18.62
N LYS A 166 2.36 21.35 17.72
CA LYS A 166 3.59 22.10 17.48
C LYS A 166 4.06 22.80 18.75
N ASN A 167 3.18 23.53 19.43
CA ASN A 167 3.53 24.20 20.68
C ASN A 167 3.92 23.18 21.75
N SER A 168 3.25 22.03 21.84
CA SER A 168 3.63 20.96 22.77
C SER A 168 5.00 20.34 22.43
N ALA A 169 5.30 20.18 21.14
CA ALA A 169 6.59 19.67 20.65
C ALA A 169 7.71 20.69 20.89
N ASP A 170 7.46 21.97 20.66
CA ASP A 170 8.39 23.06 20.96
C ASP A 170 8.63 23.17 22.47
N THR A 171 7.60 22.98 23.31
CA THR A 171 7.76 22.93 24.78
C THR A 171 8.58 21.72 25.23
N ILE A 172 8.46 20.58 24.54
CA ILE A 172 9.27 19.37 24.79
C ILE A 172 10.72 19.57 24.29
N LEU A 173 10.91 20.30 23.18
CA LEU A 173 12.22 20.62 22.61
C LEU A 173 12.95 21.69 23.43
N GLU A 174 12.27 22.69 23.96
CA GLU A 174 12.85 23.74 24.83
C GLU A 174 13.14 23.24 26.25
N ARG A 175 12.45 22.19 26.72
CA ARG A 175 12.74 21.52 28.00
C ARG A 175 13.86 20.48 27.93
N ARG A 176 14.58 20.36 26.82
CA ARG A 176 15.80 19.54 26.78
C ARG A 176 16.98 20.32 27.41
N PRO A 177 17.50 19.92 28.58
CA PRO A 177 18.90 20.21 28.86
C PRO A 177 19.73 19.56 27.75
N TYR A 178 20.78 20.26 27.33
CA TYR A 178 21.77 19.81 26.36
C TYR A 178 22.47 18.54 26.88
N CYS A 179 21.83 17.38 26.73
CA CYS A 179 22.38 16.10 27.15
C CYS A 179 23.18 15.51 26.00
N GLN A 180 24.49 15.67 26.16
CA GLN A 180 25.52 14.94 25.46
C GLN A 180 25.19 13.45 25.38
N SER A 181 25.55 12.88 24.23
CA SER A 181 25.51 11.49 23.85
C SER A 181 25.83 10.53 25.02
N ARG A 182 24.89 9.66 25.38
CA ARG A 182 25.16 8.31 25.90
C ARG A 182 23.88 7.48 25.83
N SER A 183 23.94 6.47 24.97
CA SER A 183 22.89 5.48 24.70
C SER A 183 22.53 4.72 25.98
N ALA A 184 21.28 4.79 26.41
CA ALA A 184 20.70 3.88 27.41
C ALA A 184 19.19 3.73 27.15
N SER A 185 18.83 2.64 26.48
CA SER A 185 17.45 2.22 26.27
C SER A 185 16.87 1.67 27.57
N GLN A 186 15.94 2.40 28.19
CA GLN A 186 15.13 1.92 29.31
C GLN A 186 14.00 1.02 28.78
N TYR A 187 14.14 -0.30 28.96
CA TYR A 187 13.01 -1.23 28.96
C TYR A 187 12.56 -1.48 30.42
N PRO A 188 11.27 -1.77 30.66
CA PRO A 188 10.73 -1.90 32.00
C PRO A 188 11.22 -3.18 32.69
N ASN A 189 11.46 -3.04 34.00
CA ASN A 189 11.98 -4.05 34.91
C ASN A 189 11.35 -5.44 34.75
N ARG A 190 12.15 -6.40 34.25
CA ARG A 190 11.96 -7.83 34.50
C ARG A 190 13.09 -8.26 35.45
N PRO A 191 12.81 -8.85 36.63
CA PRO A 191 13.88 -9.33 37.49
C PRO A 191 14.58 -10.49 36.79
N SER A 192 15.80 -10.25 36.32
CA SER A 192 16.62 -11.26 35.63
C SER A 192 17.33 -12.13 36.67
N PRO A 193 17.34 -13.47 36.50
CA PRO A 193 18.13 -14.34 37.36
C PRO A 193 19.62 -14.04 37.12
N THR A 194 20.34 -13.78 38.22
CA THR A 194 21.80 -13.61 38.35
C THR A 194 22.60 -13.84 37.06
N LEU A 195 22.87 -12.76 36.33
CA LEU A 195 23.65 -12.71 35.09
C LEU A 195 25.14 -12.92 35.38
N GLN A 196 25.53 -14.16 35.69
CA GLN A 196 26.92 -14.58 35.74
C GLN A 196 27.37 -15.02 34.34
N CYS A 197 28.51 -14.49 33.88
CA CYS A 197 29.13 -14.88 32.63
C CYS A 197 29.39 -16.39 32.62
N PHE A 198 28.89 -17.12 31.62
CA PHE A 198 29.08 -18.57 31.53
C PHE A 198 30.56 -18.99 31.43
N ASN A 199 31.46 -18.07 31.04
CA ASN A 199 32.88 -18.36 30.87
C ASN A 199 33.71 -18.18 32.15
N CYS A 200 33.38 -17.22 33.01
CA CYS A 200 34.16 -16.94 34.22
C CYS A 200 33.34 -16.69 35.49
N LYS A 201 32.02 -16.87 35.41
CA LYS A 201 31.04 -16.75 36.50
C LYS A 201 31.00 -15.37 37.19
N GLU A 202 31.57 -14.35 36.57
CA GLU A 202 31.54 -12.96 37.03
C GLU A 202 30.42 -12.17 36.35
N ASN A 203 30.01 -11.05 36.94
CA ASN A 203 28.86 -10.26 36.48
C ASN A 203 29.19 -9.41 35.24
N HIS A 204 29.20 -10.03 34.06
CA HIS A 204 29.27 -9.37 32.76
C HIS A 204 28.65 -10.24 31.66
N TYR A 205 28.33 -9.63 30.51
CA TYR A 205 27.87 -10.35 29.33
C TYR A 205 29.04 -11.05 28.63
N ILE A 206 28.78 -12.19 27.99
CA ILE A 206 29.81 -13.03 27.34
C ILE A 206 30.64 -12.27 26.29
N THR A 207 30.05 -11.22 25.70
CA THR A 207 30.65 -10.32 24.71
C THR A 207 31.75 -9.45 25.30
N ASP A 208 31.65 -9.12 26.58
CA ASP A 208 32.56 -8.22 27.30
C ASP A 208 33.53 -9.00 28.21
N CYS A 209 33.62 -10.33 28.05
CA CYS A 209 34.46 -11.16 28.88
C CYS A 209 35.95 -10.89 28.60
N PRO A 210 36.73 -10.36 29.56
CA PRO A 210 38.13 -10.00 29.35
C PRO A 210 39.02 -11.23 29.08
N ARG A 211 38.54 -12.44 29.42
CA ARG A 211 39.26 -13.70 29.20
C ARG A 211 39.01 -14.34 27.83
N ARG A 212 38.20 -13.74 26.96
CA ARG A 212 37.79 -14.36 25.68
C ARG A 212 38.84 -14.24 24.55
N LYS A 213 39.96 -13.54 24.76
CA LYS A 213 40.96 -13.22 23.71
C LYS A 213 42.29 -13.97 23.81
N SER A 214 42.45 -15.01 24.64
CA SER A 214 43.77 -15.68 24.78
C SER A 214 44.08 -16.79 23.77
N ASP A 215 43.10 -17.34 23.03
CA ASP A 215 43.30 -18.68 22.44
C ASP A 215 43.36 -18.76 20.91
N ASN A 216 43.55 -17.67 20.17
CA ASN A 216 43.57 -17.77 18.70
C ASN A 216 44.65 -16.96 17.96
N SER A 217 45.88 -16.95 18.47
CA SER A 217 47.07 -16.55 17.72
C SER A 217 47.75 -17.76 17.06
N LYS A 218 47.12 -18.32 16.03
CA LYS A 218 47.81 -19.07 14.96
C LYS A 218 47.25 -18.62 13.60
N CYS A 219 47.81 -17.53 13.10
CA CYS A 219 47.64 -17.06 11.74
C CYS A 219 48.47 -17.99 10.82
N VAL A 220 47.81 -18.78 9.97
CA VAL A 220 48.45 -19.53 8.89
C VAL A 220 48.72 -18.55 7.75
N GLN A 221 49.99 -18.25 7.50
CA GLN A 221 50.43 -17.53 6.31
C GLN A 221 50.40 -18.50 5.12
N PHE A 222 49.65 -18.16 4.07
CA PHE A 222 49.80 -18.73 2.74
C PHE A 222 50.82 -17.88 1.98
N THR A 223 51.95 -18.50 1.63
CA THR A 223 52.86 -18.02 0.58
C THR A 223 52.52 -18.69 -0.74
N GLU A 224 52.83 -17.96 -1.82
CA GLU A 224 52.59 -18.17 -3.26
C GLU A 224 52.69 -19.60 -3.81
#